data_AF-A0A1F9U3Z8-F1
#
_entry.id   AF-A0A1F9U3Z8-F1
#
_cell.length_a   1.000
_cell.length_b   1.000
_cell.length_c   1.000
_cell.angle_alpha   90.00
_cell.angle_beta   90.00
_cell.angle_gamma   90.00
#
_symmetry.space_group_name_H-M   'P 1'
#
loop_
_entity.id
_entity.type
_entity.pdbx_description
1 polymer ?
#
loop_
_entity_poly.entity_id
_entity_poly.type
_entity_poly.pdbx_seq_one_letter_code
_entity_poly.pdbx_strand_id
1 'polypeptide(L)'
;MNSALKFPCLLALLLPFLAACGTTVKRMGVEEVKDLSGKWNDTDSRLVAEEMIKDCLSRPWLENAKSARGKSPTVIVGSVRNQSHEHIATDTFVEDLQRELINSGKVEFVAGKNERGEVRDERLDQDTNAAEATRKAHGQETGADYMLSGAINTVEDKEGGKTVVLYQTNLKLLDMKSNRIAWNGQKKIKKFVKRSRASW
;
A
#
# COMPACT_ATOMS: atom_id res chain seq x y z
N MET A 1 74.99 7.48 35.38
CA MET A 1 74.06 7.30 36.52
C MET A 1 73.07 8.48 36.54
N ASN A 2 71.79 8.16 36.42
CA ASN A 2 70.61 8.70 37.14
C ASN A 2 70.74 10.10 37.75
N SER A 3 69.77 11.00 37.76
CA SER A 3 68.34 11.01 37.42
C SER A 3 67.81 12.35 37.97
N ALA A 4 66.71 12.84 37.39
CA ALA A 4 65.62 13.60 38.05
C ALA A 4 65.18 14.79 37.18
N LEU A 5 64.28 14.50 36.24
CA LEU A 5 63.42 15.53 35.68
C LEU A 5 62.08 15.50 36.41
N LYS A 6 61.71 16.68 36.92
CA LYS A 6 60.60 16.97 37.82
C LYS A 6 59.27 16.90 37.07
N PHE A 7 58.26 16.25 37.66
CA PHE A 7 56.85 16.53 37.39
C PHE A 7 56.44 17.77 38.23
N PRO A 8 55.64 18.72 37.72
CA PRO A 8 54.19 18.51 37.83
C PRO A 8 53.32 19.17 36.72
N CYS A 9 52.03 18.84 36.76
CA CYS A 9 50.93 19.59 36.14
C CYS A 9 50.82 19.59 34.61
N LEU A 10 50.33 18.49 34.04
CA LEU A 10 49.45 18.57 32.87
C LEU A 10 48.37 17.48 32.93
N LEU A 11 47.58 17.51 34.01
CA LEU A 11 46.41 16.65 34.17
C LEU A 11 45.15 17.52 34.12
N ALA A 12 44.81 18.03 32.94
CA ALA A 12 43.48 18.58 32.69
C ALA A 12 43.21 18.61 31.18
N LEU A 13 42.03 18.13 30.82
CA LEU A 13 41.34 18.36 29.54
C LEU A 13 41.65 17.44 28.35
N LEU A 14 41.53 16.13 28.56
CA LEU A 14 41.03 15.22 27.51
C LEU A 14 39.56 14.92 27.81
N LEU A 15 38.68 15.84 27.40
CA LEU A 15 37.25 15.60 27.28
C LEU A 15 37.03 14.81 25.98
N PRO A 16 36.62 13.53 26.02
CA PRO A 16 36.12 12.90 24.81
C PRO A 16 34.77 13.57 24.50
N PHE A 17 34.70 14.28 23.37
CA PHE A 17 33.43 14.65 22.76
C PHE A 17 32.72 13.35 22.35
N LEU A 18 31.97 12.76 23.28
CA LEU A 18 30.92 11.81 22.99
C LEU A 18 29.81 12.60 22.28
N ALA A 19 30.00 12.85 20.99
CA ALA A 19 28.93 13.28 20.11
C ALA A 19 27.93 12.12 20.04
N ALA A 20 26.95 12.14 20.94
CA ALA A 20 25.81 11.25 20.90
C ALA A 20 25.13 11.43 19.53
N CYS A 21 25.16 10.39 18.71
CA CYS A 21 24.45 10.32 17.44
C CYS A 21 22.95 10.26 17.77
N GLY A 22 22.34 11.42 17.99
CA GLY A 22 20.92 11.53 18.26
C GLY A 22 20.13 11.29 16.98
N THR A 23 19.29 10.26 16.95
CA THR A 23 18.28 10.09 15.90
C THR A 23 17.32 11.27 15.95
N THR A 24 17.39 12.16 14.96
CA THR A 24 16.43 13.25 14.83
C THR A 24 15.19 12.74 14.11
N VAL A 25 14.09 12.62 14.86
CA VAL A 25 12.77 12.30 14.29
C VAL A 25 12.02 13.60 14.08
N LYS A 26 11.80 13.98 12.82
CA LYS A 26 10.86 15.04 12.45
C LYS A 26 9.60 14.41 11.87
N ARG A 27 8.45 14.75 12.45
CA ARG A 27 7.15 14.44 11.83
C ARG A 27 7.01 15.31 10.58
N MET A 28 6.70 14.70 9.46
CA MET A 28 6.45 15.38 8.20
C MET A 28 4.98 15.22 7.83
N GLY A 29 4.47 16.12 6.99
CA GLY A 29 3.12 15.99 6.44
C GLY A 29 3.03 14.79 5.51
N VAL A 30 1.87 14.12 5.47
CA VAL A 30 1.65 12.92 4.62
C VAL A 30 1.79 13.24 3.12
N GLU A 31 1.53 14.49 2.72
CA GLU A 31 1.69 14.94 1.32
C GLU A 31 3.14 15.34 0.97
N GLU A 32 4.06 15.39 1.93
CA GLU A 32 5.45 15.74 1.69
C GLU A 32 6.20 14.54 1.08
N VAL A 33 6.41 14.57 -0.24
CA VAL A 33 7.09 13.50 -0.96
C VAL A 33 8.59 13.54 -0.68
N LYS A 34 9.10 12.52 0.05
CA LYS A 34 10.53 12.33 0.28
C LYS A 34 10.96 10.93 -0.11
N ASP A 35 11.56 10.81 -1.29
CA ASP A 35 12.11 9.52 -1.74
C ASP A 35 13.53 9.32 -1.19
N LEU A 36 13.63 8.52 -0.12
CA LEU A 36 14.89 8.23 0.56
C LEU A 36 15.70 7.10 -0.10
N SER A 37 15.02 6.12 -0.70
CA SER A 37 15.64 4.86 -1.10
C SER A 37 15.45 4.49 -2.56
N GLY A 38 14.52 5.15 -3.26
CA GLY A 38 14.06 4.78 -4.61
C GLY A 38 13.17 3.55 -4.65
N LYS A 39 12.78 3.01 -3.49
CA LYS A 39 11.85 1.88 -3.36
C LYS A 39 10.40 2.32 -3.53
N TRP A 40 9.49 1.35 -3.65
CA TRP A 40 8.07 1.62 -3.54
C TRP A 40 7.73 2.27 -2.19
N ASN A 41 6.94 3.35 -2.21
CA ASN A 41 6.50 4.06 -1.02
C ASN A 41 4.99 4.35 -1.03
N ASP A 42 4.52 4.99 0.04
CA ASP A 42 3.12 5.39 0.24
C ASP A 42 2.61 6.33 -0.86
N THR A 43 3.47 7.24 -1.33
CA THR A 43 3.12 8.15 -2.44
C THR A 43 2.90 7.39 -3.74
N ASP A 44 3.78 6.43 -4.07
CA ASP A 44 3.60 5.58 -5.26
C ASP A 44 2.31 4.77 -5.16
N SER A 45 2.03 4.20 -3.98
CA SER A 45 0.81 3.44 -3.69
C SER A 45 -0.45 4.25 -3.98
N ARG A 46 -0.54 5.44 -3.37
CA ARG A 46 -1.67 6.36 -3.55
C ARG A 46 -1.86 6.77 -4.99
N LEU A 47 -0.78 7.21 -5.66
CA LEU A 47 -0.85 7.69 -7.05
C LEU A 47 -1.26 6.58 -8.02
N VAL A 48 -0.76 5.36 -7.83
CA VAL A 48 -1.17 4.21 -8.66
C VAL A 48 -2.62 3.86 -8.40
N ALA A 49 -3.08 3.85 -7.15
CA ALA A 49 -4.45 3.53 -6.82
C ALA A 49 -5.44 4.55 -7.44
N GLU A 50 -5.20 5.85 -7.25
CA GLU A 50 -6.03 6.93 -7.78
C GLU A 50 -6.18 6.82 -9.31
N GLU A 51 -5.06 6.70 -10.02
CA GLU A 51 -5.08 6.63 -11.48
C GLU A 51 -5.75 5.35 -11.99
N MET A 52 -5.45 4.21 -11.38
CA MET A 52 -5.98 2.92 -11.81
C MET A 52 -7.49 2.79 -11.55
N ILE A 53 -7.98 3.26 -10.42
CA ILE A 53 -9.41 3.25 -10.10
C ILE A 53 -10.15 4.27 -10.98
N LYS A 54 -9.59 5.47 -11.17
CA LYS A 54 -10.15 6.46 -12.09
C LYS A 54 -10.26 5.92 -13.51
N ASP A 55 -9.21 5.26 -14.02
CA ASP A 55 -9.24 4.59 -15.31
C ASP A 55 -10.32 3.51 -15.36
N CYS A 56 -10.32 2.59 -14.39
CA CYS A 56 -11.27 1.49 -14.31
C CYS A 56 -12.72 1.98 -14.36
N LEU A 57 -13.08 2.96 -13.53
CA LEU A 57 -14.44 3.49 -13.42
C LEU A 57 -14.83 4.43 -14.58
N SER A 58 -13.89 4.81 -15.44
CA SER A 58 -14.17 5.57 -16.65
C SER A 58 -14.55 4.69 -17.85
N ARG A 59 -14.37 3.36 -17.73
CA ARG A 59 -14.57 2.44 -18.85
C ARG A 59 -16.04 1.99 -18.99
N PRO A 60 -16.46 1.56 -20.19
CA PRO A 60 -17.86 1.21 -20.49
C PRO A 60 -18.47 0.10 -19.63
N TRP A 61 -17.67 -0.78 -19.01
CA TRP A 61 -18.20 -1.89 -18.21
C TRP A 61 -19.11 -1.40 -17.09
N LEU A 62 -18.82 -0.24 -16.51
CA LEU A 62 -19.57 0.29 -15.37
C LEU A 62 -20.99 0.68 -15.78
N GLU A 63 -21.14 1.43 -16.87
CA GLU A 63 -22.45 1.86 -17.37
C GLU A 63 -23.25 0.69 -17.93
N ASN A 64 -22.58 -0.29 -18.54
CA ASN A 64 -23.21 -1.55 -18.95
C ASN A 64 -23.72 -2.34 -17.74
N ALA A 65 -22.93 -2.42 -16.66
CA ALA A 65 -23.31 -3.12 -15.44
C ALA A 65 -24.49 -2.44 -14.74
N LYS A 66 -24.47 -1.10 -14.65
CA LYS A 66 -25.59 -0.32 -14.09
C LYS A 66 -26.86 -0.51 -14.89
N SER A 67 -26.79 -0.37 -16.21
CA SER A 67 -27.94 -0.53 -17.11
C SER A 67 -28.54 -1.93 -17.01
N ALA A 68 -27.70 -2.97 -16.93
CA ALA A 68 -28.17 -4.35 -16.82
C ALA A 68 -28.81 -4.68 -15.46
N ARG A 69 -28.47 -3.95 -14.40
CA ARG A 69 -28.86 -4.27 -13.01
C ARG A 69 -29.86 -3.29 -12.40
N GLY A 70 -30.00 -2.10 -12.98
CA GLY A 70 -30.81 -1.00 -12.42
C GLY A 70 -30.22 -0.37 -11.15
N LYS A 71 -28.99 -0.75 -10.75
CA LYS A 71 -28.29 -0.23 -9.57
C LYS A 71 -26.77 -0.28 -9.76
N SER A 72 -26.04 0.40 -8.87
CA SER A 72 -24.57 0.34 -8.83
C SER A 72 -24.09 -1.11 -8.63
N PRO A 73 -23.08 -1.57 -9.40
CA PRO A 73 -22.55 -2.91 -9.23
C PRO A 73 -21.78 -3.03 -7.92
N THR A 74 -21.83 -4.20 -7.30
CA THR A 74 -21.06 -4.49 -6.08
C THR A 74 -19.67 -5.00 -6.44
N VAL A 75 -18.61 -4.39 -5.88
CA VAL A 75 -17.21 -4.72 -6.16
C VAL A 75 -16.51 -5.17 -4.88
N ILE A 76 -15.65 -6.18 -5.00
CA ILE A 76 -14.69 -6.57 -3.96
C ILE A 76 -13.27 -6.37 -4.45
N VAL A 77 -12.37 -5.89 -3.58
CA VAL A 77 -10.92 -5.91 -3.85
C VAL A 77 -10.36 -7.20 -3.27
N GLY A 78 -9.81 -8.02 -4.15
CA GLY A 78 -9.06 -9.22 -3.79
C GLY A 78 -7.58 -8.93 -3.53
N SER A 79 -6.78 -9.99 -3.44
CA SER A 79 -5.34 -9.85 -3.19
C SER A 79 -4.60 -9.18 -4.35
N VAL A 80 -3.65 -8.30 -4.02
CA VAL A 80 -2.59 -7.87 -4.94
C VAL A 80 -1.33 -8.67 -4.64
N ARG A 81 -0.82 -9.41 -5.61
CA ARG A 81 0.39 -10.24 -5.43
C ARG A 81 1.65 -9.40 -5.59
N ASN A 82 2.58 -9.55 -4.65
CA ASN A 82 3.92 -9.02 -4.81
C ASN A 82 4.77 -9.99 -5.64
N GLN A 83 5.12 -9.59 -6.86
CA GLN A 83 6.04 -10.30 -7.77
C GLN A 83 7.32 -9.49 -8.01
N SER A 84 7.61 -8.53 -7.12
CA SER A 84 8.82 -7.74 -7.15
C SER A 84 9.98 -8.43 -6.41
N HIS A 85 11.19 -7.91 -6.59
CA HIS A 85 12.36 -8.30 -5.80
C HIS A 85 12.43 -7.63 -4.41
N GLU A 86 11.43 -6.83 -4.02
CA GLU A 86 11.40 -6.13 -2.74
C GLU A 86 10.15 -6.46 -1.92
N HIS A 87 10.20 -6.18 -0.62
CA HIS A 87 9.04 -6.32 0.25
C HIS A 87 8.13 -5.09 0.10
N ILE A 88 7.03 -5.25 -0.64
CA ILE A 88 5.99 -4.23 -0.80
C ILE A 88 4.85 -4.57 0.15
N ALA A 89 4.39 -3.58 0.93
CA ALA A 89 3.20 -3.68 1.76
C ALA A 89 1.95 -3.66 0.87
N THR A 90 1.62 -4.81 0.27
CA THR A 90 0.48 -4.94 -0.66
C THR A 90 -0.85 -4.66 0.01
N ASP A 91 -0.97 -4.89 1.32
CA ASP A 91 -2.19 -4.62 2.08
C ASP A 91 -2.49 -3.12 2.13
N THR A 92 -1.47 -2.28 2.32
CA THR A 92 -1.61 -0.81 2.22
C THR A 92 -2.10 -0.39 0.83
N PHE A 93 -1.57 -1.02 -0.23
CA PHE A 93 -2.02 -0.73 -1.59
C PHE A 93 -3.45 -1.21 -1.85
N VAL A 94 -3.86 -2.34 -1.27
CA VAL A 94 -5.25 -2.82 -1.33
C VAL A 94 -6.19 -1.82 -0.64
N GLU A 95 -5.83 -1.31 0.53
CA GLU A 95 -6.58 -0.27 1.25
C GLU A 95 -6.71 1.02 0.44
N ASP A 96 -5.65 1.44 -0.26
CA ASP A 96 -5.71 2.60 -1.15
C ASP A 96 -6.71 2.37 -2.31
N LEU A 97 -6.70 1.18 -2.93
CA LEU A 97 -7.69 0.84 -3.97
C LEU A 97 -9.12 0.84 -3.43
N GLN A 98 -9.34 0.31 -2.22
CA GLN A 98 -10.65 0.29 -1.56
C GLN A 98 -11.13 1.72 -1.30
N ARG A 99 -10.25 2.58 -0.78
CA ARG A 99 -10.56 3.99 -0.50
C ARG A 99 -10.97 4.74 -1.75
N GLU A 100 -10.24 4.57 -2.86
CA GLU A 100 -10.56 5.23 -4.13
C GLU A 100 -11.90 4.74 -4.72
N LEU A 101 -12.21 3.44 -4.58
CA LEU A 101 -13.51 2.90 -5.01
C LEU A 101 -14.66 3.49 -4.17
N ILE A 102 -14.50 3.55 -2.85
CA ILE A 102 -15.50 4.12 -1.93
C ILE A 102 -15.70 5.61 -2.21
N ASN A 103 -14.61 6.38 -2.32
CA ASN A 103 -14.63 7.82 -2.60
C ASN A 103 -15.28 8.15 -3.94
N SER A 104 -15.21 7.24 -4.92
CA SER A 104 -15.83 7.44 -6.22
C SER A 104 -17.37 7.53 -6.14
N GLY A 105 -17.99 6.86 -5.16
CA GLY A 105 -19.45 6.73 -5.04
C GLY A 105 -20.13 6.00 -6.22
N LYS A 106 -19.37 5.40 -7.14
CA LYS A 106 -19.89 4.80 -8.38
C LYS A 106 -20.26 3.33 -8.27
N VAL A 107 -19.79 2.66 -7.23
CA VAL A 107 -19.96 1.23 -6.98
C VAL A 107 -20.34 1.01 -5.52
N GLU A 108 -21.03 -0.10 -5.24
CA GLU A 108 -21.13 -0.59 -3.87
C GLU A 108 -19.87 -1.41 -3.56
N PHE A 109 -19.34 -1.29 -2.35
CA PHE A 109 -18.14 -2.01 -1.95
C PHE A 109 -18.46 -3.00 -0.82
N VAL A 110 -17.93 -4.22 -0.91
CA VAL A 110 -18.07 -5.24 0.15
C VAL A 110 -16.73 -5.57 0.78
N ALA A 111 -16.80 -5.92 2.07
CA ALA A 111 -15.69 -6.36 2.89
C ALA A 111 -14.86 -7.46 2.21
N GLY A 112 -13.54 -7.37 2.39
CA GLY A 112 -12.60 -8.39 1.96
C GLY A 112 -12.78 -9.71 2.72
N LYS A 113 -11.88 -10.67 2.46
CA LYS A 113 -11.99 -12.01 3.07
C LYS A 113 -11.84 -11.97 4.59
N ASN A 114 -10.92 -11.16 5.10
CA ASN A 114 -10.55 -11.14 6.51
C ASN A 114 -11.62 -10.38 7.32
N GLU A 115 -12.04 -9.21 6.84
CA GLU A 115 -13.05 -8.40 7.51
C GLU A 115 -14.40 -9.12 7.57
N ARG A 116 -14.75 -9.95 6.57
CA ARG A 116 -15.94 -10.80 6.64
C ARG A 116 -15.86 -11.84 7.77
N GLY A 117 -14.68 -12.33 8.11
CA GLY A 117 -14.49 -13.21 9.26
C GLY A 117 -14.85 -12.49 10.55
N GLU A 118 -14.25 -11.33 10.77
CA GLU A 118 -14.49 -10.49 11.95
C GLU A 118 -15.97 -10.09 12.08
N VAL A 119 -16.62 -9.68 10.98
CA VAL A 119 -18.05 -9.31 10.98
C VAL A 119 -18.95 -10.53 11.25
N ARG A 120 -18.57 -11.73 10.79
CA ARG A 120 -19.33 -12.95 11.08
C ARG A 120 -19.24 -13.33 12.55
N ASP A 121 -18.06 -13.20 13.14
CA ASP A 121 -17.81 -13.48 14.56
C ASP A 121 -18.58 -12.47 15.43
N GLU A 122 -18.52 -11.18 15.12
CA GLU A 122 -19.31 -10.14 15.79
C GLU A 122 -20.81 -10.38 15.68
N ARG A 123 -21.30 -10.76 14.50
CA ARG A 123 -22.73 -11.07 14.31
C ARG A 123 -23.16 -12.28 15.14
N LEU A 124 -22.29 -13.28 15.33
CA LEU A 124 -22.57 -14.43 16.19
C LEU A 124 -22.70 -14.01 17.65
N ASP A 125 -21.82 -13.12 18.13
CA ASP A 125 -21.95 -12.55 19.47
C ASP A 125 -23.27 -11.76 19.63
N GLN A 126 -23.59 -10.91 18.65
CA GLN A 126 -24.84 -10.15 18.63
C GLN A 126 -26.09 -11.04 18.52
N ASP A 127 -26.02 -12.23 17.92
CA ASP A 127 -27.15 -13.18 17.94
C ASP A 127 -27.48 -13.63 19.37
N THR A 128 -26.52 -13.65 20.28
CA THR A 128 -26.82 -13.94 21.69
C THR A 128 -27.21 -12.68 22.46
N ASN A 129 -26.51 -11.56 22.22
CA ASN A 129 -26.55 -10.40 23.11
C ASN A 129 -27.43 -9.24 22.62
N ALA A 130 -27.71 -9.12 21.32
CA ALA A 130 -28.48 -8.02 20.78
C ALA A 130 -29.99 -8.23 20.91
N ALA A 131 -30.70 -7.12 21.12
CA ALA A 131 -32.16 -7.09 21.09
C ALA A 131 -32.69 -7.63 19.75
N GLU A 132 -33.79 -8.38 19.81
CA GLU A 132 -34.39 -9.02 18.62
C GLU A 132 -34.69 -8.03 17.50
N ALA A 133 -35.16 -6.82 17.84
CA ALA A 133 -35.53 -5.79 16.88
C ALA A 133 -34.36 -5.24 16.03
N THR A 134 -33.12 -5.33 16.51
CA THR A 134 -31.93 -4.78 15.82
C THR A 134 -31.00 -5.85 15.27
N ARG A 135 -31.17 -7.10 15.73
CA ARG A 135 -30.39 -8.27 15.34
C ARG A 135 -30.36 -8.48 13.82
N LYS A 136 -29.22 -8.93 13.29
CA LYS A 136 -29.01 -9.19 11.86
C LYS A 136 -28.95 -10.69 11.59
N ALA A 137 -29.71 -11.14 10.60
CA ALA A 137 -29.71 -12.54 10.19
C ALA A 137 -28.36 -12.97 9.58
N HIS A 138 -27.99 -14.24 9.81
CA HIS A 138 -26.87 -14.88 9.13
C HIS A 138 -27.21 -15.19 7.67
N GLY A 139 -26.18 -15.34 6.82
CA GLY A 139 -26.36 -15.75 5.42
C GLY A 139 -26.92 -14.70 4.46
N GLN A 140 -27.19 -13.48 4.94
CA GLN A 140 -27.70 -12.35 4.12
C GLN A 140 -26.60 -11.38 3.69
N GLU A 141 -25.37 -11.88 3.49
CA GLU A 141 -24.24 -11.05 3.03
C GLU A 141 -24.39 -10.69 1.55
N THR A 142 -24.13 -9.42 1.21
CA THR A 142 -24.11 -8.98 -0.19
C THR A 142 -22.97 -9.66 -0.94
N GLY A 143 -23.31 -10.37 -2.03
CA GLY A 143 -22.34 -10.95 -2.95
C GLY A 143 -21.74 -9.89 -3.88
N ALA A 144 -20.44 -9.97 -4.13
CA ALA A 144 -19.78 -9.12 -5.12
C ALA A 144 -20.13 -9.56 -6.54
N ASP A 145 -20.43 -8.59 -7.40
CA ASP A 145 -20.63 -8.79 -8.84
C ASP A 145 -19.31 -8.85 -9.59
N TYR A 146 -18.34 -8.05 -9.14
CA TYR A 146 -17.01 -7.97 -9.73
C TYR A 146 -15.92 -8.09 -8.67
N MET A 147 -14.80 -8.67 -9.05
CA MET A 147 -13.59 -8.71 -8.23
C MET A 147 -12.46 -7.97 -8.92
N LEU A 148 -11.89 -6.98 -8.24
CA LEU A 148 -10.65 -6.32 -8.62
C LEU A 148 -9.48 -7.07 -7.98
N SER A 149 -8.49 -7.49 -8.76
CA SER A 149 -7.27 -8.13 -8.23
C SER A 149 -6.08 -7.81 -9.13
N GLY A 150 -4.87 -8.10 -8.67
CA GLY A 150 -3.70 -7.78 -9.49
C GLY A 150 -2.37 -8.24 -8.95
N ALA A 151 -1.32 -7.66 -9.50
CA ALA A 151 0.05 -7.91 -9.09
C ALA A 151 0.96 -6.71 -9.37
N ILE A 152 1.98 -6.55 -8.53
CA ILE A 152 3.05 -5.58 -8.68
C ILE A 152 4.32 -6.35 -9.07
N ASN A 153 4.95 -5.93 -10.17
CA ASN A 153 6.18 -6.52 -10.70
C ASN A 153 7.27 -5.44 -10.72
N THR A 154 8.53 -5.87 -10.66
CA THR A 154 9.66 -4.95 -10.86
C THR A 154 10.65 -5.47 -11.88
N VAL A 155 11.23 -4.54 -12.63
CA VAL A 155 12.38 -4.78 -13.50
C VAL A 155 13.48 -3.83 -13.07
N GLU A 156 14.65 -4.37 -12.77
CA GLU A 156 15.80 -3.60 -12.28
C GLU A 156 16.95 -3.68 -13.29
N ASP A 157 17.57 -2.53 -13.54
CA ASP A 157 18.79 -2.40 -14.35
C ASP A 157 19.85 -1.62 -13.57
N LYS A 158 21.07 -2.15 -13.50
CA LYS A 158 22.14 -1.70 -12.61
C LYS A 158 23.46 -1.62 -13.36
N GLU A 159 24.04 -0.44 -13.42
CA GLU A 159 25.38 -0.22 -13.99
C GLU A 159 26.12 0.92 -13.31
N GLY A 160 27.38 0.72 -12.93
CA GLY A 160 28.27 1.79 -12.47
C GLY A 160 27.76 2.61 -11.27
N GLY A 161 27.04 1.99 -10.31
CA GLY A 161 26.46 2.66 -9.15
C GLY A 161 25.16 3.45 -9.44
N LYS A 162 24.66 3.35 -10.67
CA LYS A 162 23.33 3.81 -11.08
C LYS A 162 22.39 2.62 -11.11
N THR A 163 21.14 2.86 -10.75
CA THR A 163 20.08 1.86 -10.75
C THR A 163 18.83 2.47 -11.34
N VAL A 164 18.19 1.75 -12.25
CA VAL A 164 16.87 2.07 -12.77
C VAL A 164 15.93 0.97 -12.31
N VAL A 165 14.86 1.35 -11.60
CA VAL A 165 13.83 0.41 -11.17
C VAL A 165 12.52 0.79 -11.85
N LEU A 166 11.94 -0.14 -12.59
CA LEU A 166 10.61 -0.03 -13.16
C LEU A 166 9.64 -0.86 -12.30
N TYR A 167 8.69 -0.18 -11.67
CA TYR A 167 7.53 -0.79 -11.06
C TYR A 167 6.41 -0.90 -12.08
N GLN A 168 5.78 -2.06 -12.19
CA GLN A 168 4.63 -2.29 -13.04
C GLN A 168 3.51 -2.92 -12.22
N THR A 169 2.43 -2.17 -12.07
CA THR A 169 1.20 -2.63 -11.43
C THR A 169 0.20 -3.02 -12.50
N ASN A 170 -0.31 -4.24 -12.45
CA ASN A 170 -1.36 -4.72 -13.35
C ASN A 170 -2.58 -5.08 -12.50
N LEU A 171 -3.74 -4.50 -12.82
CA LEU A 171 -5.00 -4.81 -12.14
C LEU A 171 -6.03 -5.31 -13.17
N LYS A 172 -6.88 -6.23 -12.74
CA LYS A 172 -7.97 -6.78 -13.54
C LYS A 172 -9.25 -6.76 -12.73
N LEU A 173 -10.34 -6.38 -13.40
CA LEU A 173 -11.68 -6.50 -12.89
C LEU A 173 -12.37 -7.67 -13.59
N LEU A 174 -12.79 -8.67 -12.82
CA LEU A 174 -13.44 -9.87 -13.33
C LEU A 174 -14.91 -9.89 -12.89
N ASP A 175 -15.78 -10.27 -13.82
CA ASP A 175 -17.18 -10.59 -13.55
C ASP A 175 -17.24 -11.93 -12.78
N MET A 176 -17.76 -11.91 -11.56
CA MET A 176 -17.75 -13.06 -10.65
C MET A 176 -18.63 -14.23 -11.13
N LYS A 177 -19.63 -13.95 -11.97
CA LYS A 177 -20.55 -14.97 -12.49
C LYS A 177 -19.96 -15.68 -13.71
N SER A 178 -19.32 -14.93 -14.60
CA SER A 178 -18.88 -15.42 -15.92
C SER A 178 -17.38 -15.58 -16.07
N ASN A 179 -16.59 -15.14 -15.10
CA ASN A 179 -15.11 -15.07 -15.14
C ASN A 179 -14.55 -14.21 -16.29
N ARG A 180 -15.41 -13.39 -16.94
CA ARG A 180 -14.99 -12.47 -17.99
C ARG A 180 -14.19 -11.31 -17.38
N ILE A 181 -13.07 -10.97 -17.99
CA ILE A 181 -12.33 -9.76 -17.65
C ILE A 181 -13.12 -8.55 -18.19
N ALA A 182 -13.72 -7.78 -17.29
CA ALA A 182 -14.47 -6.57 -17.61
C ALA A 182 -13.55 -5.36 -17.81
N TRP A 183 -12.38 -5.37 -17.17
CA TRP A 183 -11.35 -4.35 -17.31
C TRP A 183 -9.97 -4.94 -17.01
N ASN A 184 -8.94 -4.43 -17.68
CA ASN A 184 -7.54 -4.79 -17.48
C ASN A 184 -6.69 -3.53 -17.64
N GLY A 185 -6.12 -3.04 -16.55
CA GLY A 185 -5.31 -1.83 -16.52
C GLY A 185 -3.86 -2.12 -16.16
N GLN A 186 -2.99 -1.18 -16.54
CA GLN A 186 -1.59 -1.21 -16.19
C GLN A 186 -1.10 0.20 -15.88
N LYS A 187 -0.30 0.32 -14.82
CA LYS A 187 0.47 1.51 -14.50
C LYS A 187 1.94 1.17 -14.34
N LYS A 188 2.80 2.06 -14.79
CA LYS A 188 4.26 1.95 -14.66
C LYS A 188 4.82 3.17 -13.93
N ILE A 189 5.74 2.94 -13.01
CA ILE A 189 6.55 3.96 -12.35
C ILE A 189 8.01 3.62 -12.58
N LYS A 190 8.78 4.54 -13.14
CA LYS A 190 10.21 4.34 -13.40
C LYS A 190 11.01 5.28 -12.50
N LYS A 191 11.87 4.72 -11.66
CA LYS A 191 12.71 5.46 -10.72
C LYS A 191 14.19 5.30 -11.09
N PHE A 192 14.93 6.40 -11.06
CA PHE A 192 16.38 6.42 -11.23
C PHE A 192 17.03 6.71 -9.88
N VAL A 193 17.92 5.82 -9.45
CA VAL A 193 18.63 5.89 -8.19
C VAL A 193 20.12 6.01 -8.50
N LYS A 194 20.74 7.07 -7.99
CA LYS A 194 22.19 7.23 -8.02
C LYS A 194 22.70 7.16 -6.58
N ARG A 195 23.46 6.12 -6.25
CA ARG A 195 24.16 6.08 -4.97
C ARG A 195 25.43 6.92 -5.10
N SER A 196 25.54 8.02 -4.36
CA SER A 196 26.84 8.64 -4.15
C SER A 196 27.71 7.65 -3.36
N ARG A 197 28.94 7.40 -3.83
CA ARG A 197 29.94 6.77 -2.97
C ARG A 197 30.27 7.79 -1.88
N ALA A 198 29.66 7.67 -0.70
CA ALA A 198 30.22 8.26 0.49
C ALA A 198 31.46 7.43 0.85
N SER A 199 32.64 8.03 0.63
CA SER A 199 33.89 7.58 1.26
C SER A 199 33.79 7.92 2.74
N TRP A 200 33.93 6.90 3.58
CA TRP A 200 34.24 6.90 5.03
C TRP A 200 33.59 7.96 5.92
#